data_AF-A0A3D3UM45-F1
#
_entry.id   AF-A0A3D3UM45-F1
#
_cell.length_a   1.000
_cell.length_b   1.000
_cell.length_c   1.000
_cell.angle_alpha   90.00
_cell.angle_beta   90.00
_cell.angle_gamma   90.00
#
_symmetry.space_group_name_H-M   'P 1'
#
loop_
_entity.id
_entity.type
_entity.pdbx_description
1 polymer ?
#
loop_
_entity_poly.entity_id
_entity_poly.type
_entity_poly.pdbx_seq_one_letter_code
_entity_poly.pdbx_strand_id
1 'polypeptide(L)'
;MSLTLEAEQRLIKVDLEKFFEDHKSKWKTLAQRSYSFVKNNFPAKAVIRIDDVAKALSPLLQVDEDLINILNEKRLKQKFWFRDFGDLILDRTWKKIQKS
;
A
#
# COMPACT_ATOMS: atom_id res chain seq x y z
N MET A 1 5.62 5.89 -6.94
CA MET A 1 4.73 7.05 -6.94
C MET A 1 4.49 7.46 -5.50
N SER A 2 4.10 8.70 -5.28
CA SER A 2 3.76 9.22 -3.94
C SER A 2 2.27 9.53 -3.92
N LEU A 3 1.63 9.32 -2.76
CA LEU A 3 0.22 9.61 -2.56
C LEU A 3 -0.03 11.09 -2.87
N THR A 4 -0.88 11.36 -3.87
CA THR A 4 -1.32 12.72 -4.16
C THR A 4 -2.47 13.11 -3.25
N LEU A 5 -2.61 14.40 -2.95
CA LEU A 5 -3.75 14.89 -2.17
C LEU A 5 -5.09 14.53 -2.83
N GLU A 6 -5.17 14.54 -4.16
CA GLU A 6 -6.37 14.12 -4.88
C GLU A 6 -6.70 12.64 -4.63
N ALA A 7 -5.68 11.76 -4.68
CA ALA A 7 -5.85 10.34 -4.38
C ALA A 7 -6.25 10.12 -2.93
N GLU A 8 -5.61 10.81 -1.98
CA GLU A 8 -5.96 10.77 -0.56
C GLU A 8 -7.43 11.16 -0.32
N GLN A 9 -7.87 12.30 -0.87
CA GLN A 9 -9.26 12.74 -0.76
C GLN A 9 -10.24 11.74 -1.40
N ARG A 10 -9.84 11.07 -2.48
CA ARG A 10 -10.65 10.01 -3.12
C ARG A 10 -10.80 8.79 -2.22
N LEU A 11 -9.72 8.38 -1.55
CA LEU A 11 -9.72 7.25 -0.60
C LEU A 11 -10.56 7.56 0.65
N ILE A 12 -10.50 8.80 1.15
CA ILE A 12 -11.32 9.28 2.27
C ILE A 12 -12.80 9.19 1.90
N LYS A 13 -13.19 9.68 0.71
CA LYS A 13 -14.59 9.67 0.24
C LYS A 13 -15.22 8.28 0.14
N VAL A 14 -14.42 7.23 0.06
CA VAL A 14 -14.88 5.84 -0.05
C VAL A 14 -14.55 5.01 1.19
N ASP A 15 -14.12 5.64 2.29
CA ASP A 15 -13.72 5.01 3.55
C ASP A 15 -12.53 4.04 3.48
N LEU A 16 -11.70 4.11 2.42
CA LEU A 16 -10.49 3.30 2.35
C LEU A 16 -9.41 3.79 3.33
N GLU A 17 -9.39 5.09 3.67
CA GLU A 17 -8.54 5.57 4.77
C GLU A 17 -8.95 4.95 6.11
N LYS A 18 -10.25 4.88 6.39
CA LYS A 18 -10.76 4.25 7.61
C LYS A 18 -10.41 2.77 7.64
N PHE A 19 -10.58 2.06 6.53
CA PHE A 19 -10.16 0.66 6.40
C PHE A 19 -8.65 0.47 6.65
N PHE A 20 -7.82 1.42 6.20
CA PHE A 20 -6.40 1.41 6.55
C PHE A 20 -6.19 1.53 8.06
N GLU A 21 -6.85 2.47 8.72
CA GLU A 21 -6.68 2.69 10.16
C GLU A 21 -7.20 1.51 10.99
N ASP A 22 -8.35 0.93 10.64
CA ASP A 22 -8.94 -0.22 11.32
C ASP A 22 -8.04 -1.48 11.24
N HIS A 23 -7.27 -1.61 10.15
CA HIS A 23 -6.37 -2.76 9.90
C HIS A 23 -4.89 -2.37 9.81
N LYS A 24 -4.49 -1.27 10.47
CA LYS A 24 -3.16 -0.66 10.33
C LYS A 24 -1.99 -1.63 10.54
N SER A 25 -2.12 -2.55 11.49
CA SER A 25 -1.10 -3.57 11.78
C SER A 25 -0.90 -4.55 10.61
N LYS A 26 -2.00 -4.99 9.98
CA LYS A 26 -1.98 -5.86 8.79
C LYS A 26 -1.23 -5.17 7.65
N TRP A 27 -1.59 -3.93 7.34
CA TRP A 27 -0.97 -3.18 6.24
C TRP A 27 0.49 -2.86 6.47
N LYS A 28 0.86 -2.50 7.71
CA LYS A 28 2.26 -2.31 8.08
C LYS A 28 3.07 -3.60 7.89
N THR A 29 2.52 -4.74 8.32
CA THR A 29 3.18 -6.04 8.16
C THR A 29 3.37 -6.39 6.69
N LEU A 30 2.35 -6.14 5.86
CA LEU A 30 2.42 -6.36 4.43
C LEU A 30 3.48 -5.47 3.77
N ALA A 31 3.48 -4.17 4.07
CA ALA A 31 4.49 -3.22 3.59
C ALA A 31 5.91 -3.60 4.02
N GLN A 32 6.08 -4.06 5.26
CA GLN A 32 7.38 -4.52 5.77
C GLN A 32 7.86 -5.78 5.03
N ARG A 33 6.97 -6.74 4.75
CA ARG A 33 7.30 -7.92 3.94
C ARG A 33 7.71 -7.52 2.52
N SER A 34 6.98 -6.61 1.89
CA SER A 34 7.33 -6.07 0.56
C SER A 34 8.68 -5.36 0.58
N TYR A 35 8.96 -4.54 1.60
CA TYR A 35 10.25 -3.87 1.76
C TYR A 35 11.40 -4.87 1.89
N SER A 36 11.27 -5.87 2.77
CA SER A 36 12.29 -6.92 2.94
C SER A 36 12.51 -7.73 1.67
N PHE A 37 11.43 -8.07 0.94
CA PHE A 37 11.53 -8.75 -0.34
C PHE A 37 12.35 -7.92 -1.34
N VAL A 38 12.05 -6.63 -1.50
CA VAL A 38 12.80 -5.75 -2.39
C VAL A 38 14.25 -5.62 -1.90
N LYS A 39 14.50 -5.38 -0.62
CA LYS A 39 15.85 -5.28 -0.04
C LYS A 39 16.71 -6.53 -0.31
N ASN A 40 16.12 -7.72 -0.27
CA ASN A 40 16.82 -8.98 -0.51
C ASN A 40 17.08 -9.29 -1.99
N ASN A 41 16.26 -8.73 -2.90
CA ASN A 41 16.40 -8.96 -4.35
C ASN A 41 17.21 -7.87 -5.07
N PHE A 42 17.53 -6.78 -4.38
CA PHE A 42 18.34 -5.69 -4.92
C PHE A 42 19.77 -5.71 -4.34
N PRO A 43 20.75 -5.07 -4.99
CA PRO A 43 22.12 -5.01 -4.50
C PRO A 43 22.18 -4.47 -3.06
N ALA A 44 23.05 -5.05 -2.22
CA ALA A 44 23.11 -4.75 -0.78
C ALA A 44 23.37 -3.28 -0.41
N LYS A 45 23.87 -2.46 -1.35
CA LYS A 45 24.15 -1.02 -1.17
C LYS A 45 23.14 -0.11 -1.87
N ALA A 46 22.12 -0.68 -2.53
CA ALA A 46 21.11 0.11 -3.22
C ALA A 46 20.18 0.77 -2.19
N VAL A 47 19.91 2.06 -2.40
CA VAL A 47 18.89 2.77 -1.62
C VAL A 47 17.53 2.37 -2.16
N ILE A 48 16.80 1.58 -1.38
CA ILE A 48 15.44 1.14 -1.73
C ILE A 48 14.50 2.34 -1.72
N ARG A 49 13.83 2.59 -2.85
CA ARG A 49 12.86 3.68 -2.97
C ARG A 49 11.45 3.17 -2.68
N ILE A 50 10.58 4.09 -2.28
CA ILE A 50 9.15 3.80 -2.04
C ILE A 50 8.49 3.16 -3.27
N ASP A 51 8.90 3.60 -4.46
CA ASP A 51 8.44 3.09 -5.76
C ASP A 51 8.77 1.61 -6.00
N ASP A 52 9.93 1.15 -5.54
CA ASP A 52 10.34 -0.25 -5.68
C ASP A 52 9.46 -1.15 -4.81
N VAL A 53 9.13 -0.67 -3.62
CA VAL A 53 8.23 -1.36 -2.67
C VAL A 53 6.79 -1.30 -3.16
N ALA A 54 6.34 -0.20 -3.76
CA ALA A 54 5.01 -0.07 -4.35
C ALA A 54 4.78 -1.12 -5.44
N LYS A 55 5.79 -1.37 -6.30
CA LYS A 55 5.73 -2.42 -7.33
C LYS A 55 5.60 -3.81 -6.72
N ALA A 56 6.30 -4.10 -5.63
CA ALA A 56 6.22 -5.38 -4.92
C ALA A 56 4.92 -5.54 -4.10
N LEU A 57 4.37 -4.44 -3.59
CA LEU A 57 3.15 -4.42 -2.77
C LEU A 57 1.89 -4.59 -3.63
N SER A 58 1.84 -3.96 -4.81
CA SER A 58 0.67 -3.98 -5.71
C SER A 58 0.09 -5.38 -5.98
N PRO A 59 0.86 -6.42 -6.37
CA PRO A 59 0.29 -7.74 -6.62
C PRO A 59 -0.27 -8.39 -5.35
N LEU A 60 0.29 -8.10 -4.17
CA LEU A 60 -0.23 -8.61 -2.90
C LEU A 60 -1.59 -7.98 -2.55
N LEU A 61 -1.78 -6.70 -2.86
CA LEU A 61 -3.06 -6.03 -2.67
C LEU A 61 -4.14 -6.54 -3.63
N GLN A 62 -3.76 -6.95 -4.85
CA GLN A 62 -4.71 -7.47 -5.84
C GLN A 62 -5.23 -8.88 -5.52
N VAL A 63 -4.61 -9.58 -4.57
CA VAL A 63 -5.04 -10.90 -4.09
C VAL A 63 -5.51 -10.86 -2.63
N ASP A 64 -5.55 -9.68 -2.00
CA ASP A 64 -6.01 -9.53 -0.63
C ASP A 64 -7.55 -9.57 -0.59
N GLU A 65 -8.11 -10.63 -0.01
CA GLU A 65 -9.55 -10.87 0.01
C GLU A 65 -10.33 -9.74 0.70
N ASP A 66 -9.83 -9.20 1.82
CA ASP A 66 -10.51 -8.11 2.54
C ASP A 66 -10.60 -6.84 1.70
N LEU A 67 -9.51 -6.46 1.02
CA LEU A 67 -9.52 -5.32 0.11
C LEU A 67 -10.44 -5.56 -1.07
N ILE A 68 -10.39 -6.74 -1.70
CA ILE A 68 -11.26 -7.09 -2.83
C ILE A 68 -12.73 -7.02 -2.42
N ASN A 69 -13.08 -7.54 -1.23
CA ASN A 69 -14.44 -7.54 -0.72
C ASN A 69 -14.95 -6.11 -0.52
N ILE A 70 -14.17 -5.24 0.14
CA ILE A 70 -14.57 -3.83 0.32
C ILE A 70 -14.71 -3.09 -1.01
N LEU A 71 -13.80 -3.31 -1.96
CA LEU A 71 -13.90 -2.70 -3.28
C LEU A 71 -15.16 -3.19 -4.01
N ASN A 72 -15.50 -4.47 -3.92
CA ASN A 72 -16.71 -5.04 -4.51
C ASN A 72 -17.99 -4.54 -3.87
N GLU A 73 -18.06 -4.52 -2.52
CA GLU A 73 -19.19 -3.99 -1.75
C GLU A 73 -19.50 -2.55 -2.11
N LYS A 74 -18.45 -1.72 -2.23
CA LYS A 74 -18.55 -0.31 -2.63
C LYS A 74 -18.63 -0.09 -4.15
N ARG A 75 -18.67 -1.16 -4.95
CA ARG A 75 -18.72 -1.14 -6.43
C ARG A 75 -17.57 -0.38 -7.10
N LEU A 76 -16.41 -0.36 -6.47
CA LEU A 76 -15.18 0.31 -6.87
C LEU A 76 -14.37 -0.56 -7.84
N LYS A 77 -14.72 -0.53 -9.12
CA LYS A 77 -14.15 -1.45 -10.15
C LYS A 77 -12.85 -0.96 -10.78
N GLN A 78 -12.42 0.27 -10.51
CA GLN A 78 -11.29 0.87 -11.20
C GLN A 78 -9.95 0.35 -10.65
N LYS A 79 -9.04 -0.06 -11.54
CA LYS A 79 -7.73 -0.63 -11.14
C LYS A 79 -6.86 0.34 -10.33
N PHE A 80 -7.10 1.65 -10.41
CA PHE A 80 -6.34 2.64 -9.65
C PHE A 80 -6.56 2.53 -8.14
N TRP A 81 -7.64 1.91 -7.66
CA TRP A 81 -7.88 1.76 -6.21
C TRP A 81 -6.79 0.97 -5.51
N PHE A 82 -6.28 -0.10 -6.14
CA PHE A 82 -5.15 -0.88 -5.59
C PHE A 82 -3.87 -0.04 -5.54
N ARG A 83 -3.63 0.77 -6.56
CA ARG A 83 -2.47 1.66 -6.63
C ARG A 83 -2.57 2.74 -5.54
N ASP A 84 -3.66 3.50 -5.53
CA ASP A 84 -3.86 4.62 -4.62
C ASP A 84 -3.87 4.14 -3.15
N PHE A 85 -4.48 2.98 -2.88
CA PHE A 85 -4.43 2.37 -1.54
C PHE A 85 -3.02 1.88 -1.17
N GLY A 86 -2.27 1.31 -2.11
CA GLY A 86 -0.86 0.95 -1.89
C GLY A 86 0.01 2.16 -1.59
N ASP A 87 -0.20 3.26 -2.30
CA ASP A 87 0.47 4.53 -2.05
C ASP A 87 0.13 5.09 -0.66
N LEU A 88 -1.14 4.98 -0.21
CA LEU A 88 -1.54 5.33 1.16
C LEU A 88 -0.83 4.48 2.21
N ILE A 89 -0.81 3.15 2.04
CA ILE A 89 -0.13 2.24 2.97
C ILE A 89 1.34 2.65 3.12
N LEU A 90 2.02 2.87 2.00
CA LEU A 90 3.44 3.23 2.02
C LEU A 90 3.64 4.61 2.62
N ASP A 91 2.88 5.64 2.23
CA ASP A 91 2.98 6.99 2.81
C ASP A 91 2.91 6.96 4.35
N ARG A 92 1.92 6.24 4.90
CA ARG A 92 1.68 6.16 6.35
C ARG A 92 2.68 5.27 7.10
N THR A 93 3.33 4.32 6.42
CA THR A 93 4.21 3.32 7.07
C THR A 93 5.70 3.50 6.75
N TRP A 94 6.06 4.27 5.73
CA TRP A 94 7.41 4.37 5.16
C TRP A 94 8.48 4.68 6.22
N LYS A 95 8.25 5.73 7.01
CA LYS A 95 9.17 6.16 8.08
C LYS A 95 9.41 5.09 9.14
N LYS A 96 8.44 4.19 9.35
CA LYS A 96 8.53 3.10 10.35
C LYS A 96 9.26 1.90 9.77
N ILE A 97 9.00 1.55 8.50
CA ILE A 97 9.61 0.37 7.87
C ILE A 97 11.07 0.62 7.44
N GLN A 98 11.45 1.85 7.07
CA GLN A 98 12.85 2.17 6.74
C GLN A 98 13.79 2.07 7.94
N LYS A 99 13.28 2.25 9.16
CA LYS A 99 14.04 2.16 10.41
C LYS A 99 14.14 0.74 10.97
N SER A 100 13.44 -0.22 10.36
CA SER A 100 13.30 -1.58 10.86
C SER A 100 14.27 -2.57 10.24
#